data_AF-A0A970EGP9-F1
#
_entry.id   AF-A0A970EGP9-F1
#
_cell.length_a   1.000
_cell.length_b   1.000
_cell.length_c   1.000
_cell.angle_alpha   90.00
_cell.angle_beta   90.00
_cell.angle_gamma   90.00
#
_symmetry.space_group_name_H-M   'P 1'
#
loop_
_entity.id
_entity.type
_entity.pdbx_description
1 polymer ?
#
loop_
_entity_poly.entity_id
_entity_poly.type
_entity_poly.pdbx_seq_one_letter_code
_entity_poly.pdbx_strand_id
1 'polypeptide(L)' 'MGIKRIFVTKKAGFDVEAKMLLADLKDNLMIKGLSDIILYNRYDILGLSDEDFNKAKD' A
#
# COMPACT_ATOMS: atom_id res chain seq x y z
N MET A 1 -18.08 9.53 16.84
CA MET A 1 -17.43 9.55 15.53
C MET A 1 -16.19 8.67 15.61
N GLY A 2 -16.12 7.61 14.81
CA GLY A 2 -14.98 6.69 14.80
C GLY A 2 -13.90 7.13 13.81
N ILE A 3 -12.67 6.67 14.03
CA ILE A 3 -11.59 6.72 13.05
C ILE A 3 -11.66 5.43 12.23
N LYS A 4 -11.70 5.55 10.90
CA LYS A 4 -11.54 4.42 9.98
C LYS A 4 -10.11 4.42 9.43
N ARG A 5 -9.44 3.27 9.53
CA ARG A 5 -8.10 3.04 8.99
C ARG A 5 -8.21 2.25 7.69
N ILE A 6 -7.69 2.81 6.60
CA ILE A 6 -7.75 2.21 5.27
C ILE A 6 -6.33 1.95 4.79
N PHE A 7 -6.10 0.76 4.24
CA PHE A 7 -4.86 0.37 3.61
C PHE A 7 -5.11 0.18 2.12
N VAL A 8 -4.41 0.96 1.30
CA VAL A 8 -4.53 0.91 -0.16
C VAL A 8 -3.19 0.46 -0.73
N THR A 9 -3.23 -0.49 -1.66
CA THR A 9 -2.06 -0.92 -2.42
C THR A 9 -2.32 -0.73 -3.92
N LYS A 10 -1.25 -0.61 -4.70
CA LYS A 10 -1.36 -0.61 -6.16
C LYS A 10 -1.58 -2.04 -6.65
N LYS A 11 -2.41 -2.19 -7.69
CA LYS A 11 -2.63 -3.49 -8.34
C LYS A 11 -1.33 -3.95 -9.03
N ALA A 12 -1.14 -5.25 -9.12
CA ALA A 12 -0.02 -5.84 -9.85
C ALA A 12 0.01 -5.30 -11.28
N GLY A 13 1.19 -4.83 -11.71
CA GLY A 13 1.37 -4.18 -13.02
C GLY A 13 1.34 -2.65 -12.96
N PHE A 14 0.83 -2.05 -11.87
CA PHE A 14 0.85 -0.61 -11.62
C PHE A 14 1.74 -0.21 -10.43
N ASP A 15 2.30 -1.20 -9.76
CA ASP A 15 3.10 -1.15 -8.53
C ASP A 15 4.58 -0.80 -8.77
N VAL A 16 4.85 0.19 -9.64
CA VAL A 16 6.21 0.58 -10.03
C VAL A 16 7.09 0.94 -8.83
N GLU A 17 6.54 1.69 -7.86
CA GLU A 17 7.28 2.10 -6.66
C GLU A 17 7.70 0.90 -5.79
N ALA A 18 6.84 -0.10 -5.66
CA ALA A 18 7.15 -1.31 -4.88
C ALA A 18 8.26 -2.13 -5.55
N LYS A 19 8.23 -2.23 -6.89
CA LYS A 19 9.27 -2.91 -7.67
C LYS A 19 10.62 -2.19 -7.62
N MET A 20 10.62 -0.86 -7.72
CA MET A 20 11.84 -0.06 -7.57
C MET A 20 12.45 -0.23 -6.17
N LEU A 21 11.62 -0.18 -5.12
CA LEU A 21 12.08 -0.40 -3.76
C LEU A 21 12.62 -1.83 -3.57
N LEU A 22 11.98 -2.84 -4.16
CA LEU A 22 12.47 -4.22 -4.12
C LEU A 22 13.86 -4.36 -4.75
N ALA A 23 14.09 -3.70 -5.88
CA ALA A 23 15.40 -3.68 -6.51
C ALA A 23 16.43 -2.98 -5.61
N ASP A 24 16.09 -1.82 -5.06
CA ASP A 24 16.99 -1.06 -4.15
C ASP A 24 17.40 -1.89 -2.92
N LEU A 25 16.43 -2.54 -2.25
CA LEU A 25 16.71 -3.38 -1.09
C LEU A 25 17.57 -4.61 -1.43
N LYS A 26 17.45 -5.14 -2.64
CA LYS A 26 18.28 -6.26 -3.11
C LYS A 26 19.68 -5.81 -3.47
N ASP A 27 19.79 -4.75 -4.25
CA ASP A 27 21.03 -4.36 -4.92
C ASP A 27 21.90 -3.50 -4.00
N ASN A 28 21.31 -2.56 -3.28
CA ASN A 28 22.06 -1.64 -2.42
C ASN A 28 22.29 -2.22 -1.02
N LEU A 29 21.28 -2.89 -0.46
CA LEU A 29 21.35 -3.43 0.89
C LEU A 29 21.67 -4.92 0.94
N MET A 30 21.79 -5.58 -0.23
CA MET A 30 22.19 -6.98 -0.35
C MET A 30 21.30 -7.93 0.47
N ILE A 31 20.01 -7.60 0.62
CA ILE A 31 19.06 -8.44 1.35
C ILE A 31 18.77 -9.70 0.54
N LYS A 32 19.49 -10.77 0.87
CA LYS A 32 19.39 -12.06 0.18
C LYS A 32 18.05 -12.73 0.48
N GLY A 33 17.45 -13.32 -0.56
CA GLY A 33 16.22 -14.11 -0.44
C GLY A 33 14.92 -13.30 -0.39
N LEU A 34 14.98 -11.97 -0.46
CA LEU A 34 13.78 -11.15 -0.60
C LEU A 34 13.12 -11.44 -1.96
N SER A 35 11.89 -11.93 -1.99
CA SER A 35 11.21 -12.29 -3.24
C SER A 35 10.34 -11.17 -3.78
N ASP A 36 9.67 -10.43 -2.89
CA ASP A 36 8.68 -9.43 -3.25
C ASP A 36 8.48 -8.37 -2.15
N ILE A 37 7.90 -7.22 -2.50
CA ILE A 37 7.47 -6.16 -1.57
C ILE A 37 6.08 -5.67 -1.97
N ILE A 38 5.21 -5.49 -0.97
CA ILE A 38 3.92 -4.81 -1.14
C ILE A 38 3.97 -3.49 -0.39
N LEU A 39 3.72 -2.40 -1.09
CA LEU A 39 3.67 -1.06 -0.51
C LEU A 39 2.22 -0.68 -0.20
N TYR A 40 1.94 -0.40 1.08
CA TYR A 40 0.63 0.06 1.54
C TYR A 40 0.64 1.56 1.87
N ASN A 41 -0.33 2.28 1.32
CA ASN A 41 -0.70 3.61 1.78
C ASN A 41 -1.74 3.48 2.90
N ARG A 42 -1.45 4.03 4.08
CA ARG A 42 -2.34 4.01 5.24
C ARG A 42 -3.01 5.37 5.42
N TYR A 43 -4.33 5.38 5.45
CA TYR A 43 -5.13 6.57 5.72
C TYR A 43 -5.96 6.37 6.99
N ASP A 44 -5.75 7.25 7.98
CA ASP A 44 -6.58 7.33 9.18
C ASP A 44 -7.57 8.49 8.98
N ILE A 45 -8.84 8.17 8.77
CA ILE A 45 -9.87 9.14 8.43
C ILE A 45 -10.89 9.20 9.56
N LEU A 46 -11.02 10.37 10.17
CA LEU A 46 -12.03 10.65 11.19
C LEU A 46 -13.35 10.99 10.52
N GLY A 47 -14.44 10.35 10.96
CA GLY A 47 -15.79 10.72 10.52
C GLY A 47 -16.15 10.29 9.10
N LEU A 48 -15.40 9.35 8.51
CA LEU A 48 -15.76 8.77 7.21
C LEU A 48 -17.09 8.00 7.32
N SER A 49 -18.07 8.38 6.51
CA SER A 49 -19.36 7.71 6.42
C SER A 49 -19.22 6.33 5.78
N ASP A 50 -20.13 5.40 6.10
CA ASP A 50 -20.13 4.08 5.46
C ASP A 50 -20.46 4.17 3.96
N GLU A 51 -21.28 5.14 3.55
CA GLU A 51 -21.58 5.38 2.14
C GLU A 51 -20.34 5.80 1.33
N ASP A 52 -19.56 6.75 1.84
CA ASP A 52 -18.33 7.21 1.18
C ASP A 52 -17.26 6.13 1.15
N PHE A 53 -17.16 5.35 2.23
CA PHE A 53 -16.25 4.20 2.28
C PHE A 53 -16.62 3.15 1.21
N ASN A 54 -17.91 2.83 1.08
CA ASN A 54 -18.36 1.84 0.10
C ASN A 54 -18.16 2.32 -1.34
N LYS A 55 -18.36 3.61 -1.63
CA LYS A 55 -18.10 4.18 -2.97
C LYS A 55 -16.63 4.08 -3.40
N ALA A 56 -15.70 4.18 -2.45
CA ALA A 56 -14.26 4.18 -2.72
C ALA A 56 -13.63 2.78 -2.72
N LYS A 57 -14.40 1.74 -2.41
CA LYS A 57 -13.90 0.37 -2.25
C LYS A 57 -13.66 -0.36 -3.57
N ASP A 58 -14.38 0.02 -4.64
CA ASP A 58 -14.33 -0.60 -5.98
C ASP A 58 -13.31 0.09 -6.91
#